data_AF-A0A920TJJ1-F1
#
_entry.id   AF-A0A920TJJ1-F1
#
_cell.length_a   1.000
_cell.length_b   1.000
_cell.length_c   1.000
_cell.angle_alpha   90.00
_cell.angle_beta   90.00
_cell.angle_gamma   90.00
#
_symmetry.space_group_name_H-M   'P 1'
#
loop_
_entity.id
_entity.type
_entity.pdbx_description
1 polymer ?
#
loop_
_entity_poly.entity_id
_entity_poly.type
_entity_poly.pdbx_seq_one_letter_code
_entity_poly.pdbx_strand_id
1 'polypeptide(L)'
;MGGSESYNWIELIDIISESSRKKKWKIPAPVIPIKIAASIFERFPFFPITKDQLTMLLEGNTCDSTIAFKDFEVDPICFSIENLEYLTPK
;
A
#
# COMPACT_ATOMS: atom_id res chain seq x y z
N MET A 1 0.04 -11.93 -8.70
CA MET A 1 -0.48 -12.77 -7.59
C MET A 1 -0.65 -11.85 -6.39
N GLY A 2 -1.78 -11.95 -5.70
CA GLY A 2 -2.01 -11.32 -4.40
C GLY A 2 -1.29 -12.07 -3.28
N GLY A 3 -1.39 -11.55 -2.04
CA GLY A 3 -0.89 -12.22 -0.83
C GLY A 3 -1.90 -13.22 -0.26
N SER A 4 -1.54 -13.85 0.86
CA SER A 4 -2.44 -14.73 1.64
C SER A 4 -3.58 -13.97 2.32
N GLU A 5 -3.36 -12.71 2.65
CA GLU A 5 -4.29 -11.85 3.38
C GLU A 5 -4.64 -10.59 2.56
N SER A 6 -5.84 -10.07 2.79
CA SER A 6 -6.28 -8.79 2.22
C SER A 6 -6.35 -7.73 3.31
N TYR A 7 -5.69 -6.60 3.09
CA TYR A 7 -5.64 -5.49 4.03
C TYR A 7 -6.38 -4.29 3.46
N ASN A 8 -7.07 -3.55 4.33
CA ASN A 8 -7.52 -2.22 3.98
C ASN A 8 -6.37 -1.20 4.09
N TRP A 9 -6.59 -0.01 3.52
CA TRP A 9 -5.57 1.03 3.49
C TRP A 9 -5.06 1.45 4.88
N ILE A 10 -5.94 1.46 5.88
CA ILE A 10 -5.58 1.88 7.24
C ILE A 10 -4.65 0.86 7.89
N GLU A 11 -4.95 -0.43 7.73
CA GLU A 11 -4.12 -1.54 8.22
C GLU A 11 -2.73 -1.53 7.58
N LEU A 12 -2.64 -1.32 6.26
CA LEU A 12 -1.37 -1.20 5.57
C LEU A 12 -0.51 -0.06 6.12
N ILE A 13 -1.12 1.12 6.30
CA ILE A 13 -0.41 2.29 6.85
C ILE A 13 0.05 2.02 8.28
N ASP A 14 -0.75 1.34 9.10
CA ASP A 14 -0.39 1.01 10.47
C ASP A 14 0.83 0.09 10.51
N ILE A 15 0.80 -1.04 9.77
CA ILE A 15 1.90 -2.01 9.70
C ILE A 15 3.20 -1.34 9.18
N ILE A 16 3.11 -0.54 8.11
CA ILE A 16 4.26 0.18 7.55
C ILE A 16 4.81 1.19 8.55
N SER A 17 3.94 1.92 9.25
CA SER A 17 4.33 2.96 10.20
C SER A 17 5.05 2.37 11.42
N GLU A 18 4.55 1.23 11.91
CA GLU A 18 5.13 0.49 13.03
C GLU A 18 6.50 -0.08 12.64
N SER A 19 6.59 -0.72 11.47
CA SER A 19 7.85 -1.24 10.92
C SER A 19 8.90 -0.13 10.71
N SER A 20 8.45 1.07 10.33
CA SER A 20 9.33 2.23 10.13
C SER A 20 9.68 2.98 11.42
N ARG A 21 9.16 2.57 12.58
CA ARG A 21 9.23 3.29 13.87
C ARG A 21 8.74 4.75 13.78
N LYS A 22 7.71 5.01 12.97
CA LYS A 22 7.14 6.34 12.77
C LYS A 22 5.71 6.40 13.27
N LYS A 23 5.40 7.41 14.08
CA LYS A 23 4.00 7.73 14.41
C LYS A 23 3.36 8.46 13.22
N LYS A 24 2.39 7.84 12.55
CA LYS A 24 1.64 8.44 11.45
C LYS A 24 0.25 8.85 11.89
N TRP A 25 -0.05 10.13 11.72
CA TRP A 25 -1.41 10.66 11.89
C TRP A 25 -2.22 10.38 10.62
N LYS A 26 -3.42 9.81 10.81
CA LYS A 26 -4.34 9.46 9.73
C LYS A 26 -5.45 10.50 9.71
N ILE A 27 -5.64 11.18 8.57
CA ILE A 27 -6.69 12.18 8.38
C ILE A 27 -7.64 11.66 7.30
N PRO A 28 -8.96 11.60 7.55
CA PRO A 28 -9.92 11.27 6.51
C PRO A 28 -9.93 12.41 5.50
N ALA A 29 -9.32 12.18 4.35
CA ALA A 29 -9.24 13.16 3.28
C ALA A 29 -10.16 12.73 2.13
N PRO A 30 -11.06 13.61 1.65
CA PRO A 30 -11.81 13.35 0.44
C PRO A 30 -10.86 13.12 -0.73
N VAL A 31 -11.14 12.11 -1.53
CA VAL A 31 -10.20 11.68 -2.59
C VAL A 31 -10.18 12.66 -3.77
N ILE A 32 -11.27 13.39 -3.98
CA ILE A 32 -11.44 14.30 -5.13
C ILE A 32 -10.38 15.43 -5.11
N PRO A 33 -10.20 16.22 -4.03
CA PRO A 33 -9.13 17.21 -3.95
C PRO A 33 -7.73 16.64 -4.20
N ILE A 34 -7.45 15.45 -3.68
CA ILE A 34 -6.15 14.79 -3.83
C ILE A 34 -5.92 14.41 -5.29
N LYS A 35 -6.93 13.86 -5.97
CA LYS A 35 -6.86 13.56 -7.42
C LYS A 35 -6.63 14.81 -8.27
N ILE A 36 -7.27 15.93 -7.94
CA ILE A 36 -7.06 17.21 -8.63
C ILE A 36 -5.62 17.67 -8.45
N ALA A 37 -5.12 17.67 -7.21
CA ALA A 37 -3.74 18.02 -6.92
C ALA A 37 -2.76 17.13 -7.70
N ALA A 38 -2.97 15.82 -7.67
CA ALA A 38 -2.14 14.88 -8.43
C ALA A 38 -2.16 15.16 -9.94
N SER A 39 -3.32 15.41 -10.53
CA SER A 39 -3.43 15.71 -11.96
C SER A 39 -2.67 16.99 -12.39
N ILE A 40 -2.48 17.95 -11.47
CA ILE A 40 -1.75 19.19 -11.74
C ILE A 40 -0.24 19.00 -11.49
N PHE A 41 0.11 18.29 -10.41
CA PHE A 41 1.49 18.24 -9.93
C PHE A 41 2.27 16.98 -10.34
N GLU A 42 1.64 15.93 -10.86
CA GLU A 42 2.29 14.67 -11.24
C GLU A 42 3.36 14.82 -12.33
N ARG A 43 3.30 15.90 -13.13
CA ARG A 43 4.35 16.22 -14.11
C ARG A 43 5.67 16.64 -13.46
N PHE A 44 5.66 17.04 -12.19
CA PHE A 44 6.85 17.49 -11.50
C PHE A 44 7.50 16.37 -10.68
N PRO A 45 8.83 16.22 -10.73
CA PRO A 45 9.54 15.11 -10.07
C PRO A 45 9.50 15.16 -8.54
N PHE A 46 9.15 16.31 -7.94
CA PHE A 46 9.03 16.43 -6.48
C PHE A 46 7.70 15.90 -5.94
N PHE A 47 6.69 15.71 -6.81
CA PHE A 47 5.36 15.31 -6.37
C PHE A 47 5.31 13.79 -6.16
N PRO A 48 4.91 13.30 -4.98
CA PRO A 48 5.22 11.93 -4.55
C PRO A 48 4.27 10.86 -5.10
N ILE A 49 3.16 11.23 -5.77
CA ILE A 49 2.14 10.28 -6.22
C ILE A 49 1.43 10.76 -7.49
N THR A 50 1.07 9.85 -8.38
CA THR A 50 0.34 10.17 -9.62
C THR A 50 -1.18 9.99 -9.45
N LYS A 51 -1.96 10.62 -10.34
CA LYS A 51 -3.42 10.42 -10.44
C LYS A 51 -3.76 8.96 -10.72
N ASP A 52 -2.96 8.29 -11.54
CA ASP A 52 -3.18 6.89 -11.89
C ASP A 52 -2.90 5.97 -10.71
N GLN A 53 -1.83 6.22 -9.95
CA GLN A 53 -1.59 5.52 -8.68
C GLN A 53 -2.74 5.72 -7.68
N LEU A 54 -3.29 6.94 -7.56
CA LEU A 54 -4.47 7.18 -6.72
C LEU A 54 -5.70 6.44 -7.22
N THR A 55 -5.89 6.34 -8.53
CA THR A 55 -7.02 5.60 -9.11
C THR A 55 -6.88 4.10 -8.83
N MET A 56 -5.69 3.53 -9.05
CA MET A 56 -5.40 2.13 -8.74
C MET A 56 -5.63 1.78 -7.27
N LEU A 57 -5.30 2.69 -6.34
CA LEU A 57 -5.53 2.48 -4.91
C LEU A 57 -7.01 2.39 -4.54
N LEU A 58 -7.87 3.10 -5.26
CA LEU A 58 -9.31 3.19 -4.95
C LEU A 58 -10.14 2.10 -5.59
N GLU A 59 -9.65 1.52 -6.68
CA GLU A 59 -10.31 0.41 -7.36
C GLU A 59 -10.34 -0.87 -6.52
N GLY A 60 -9.55 -0.94 -5.43
CA GLY A 60 -9.60 -2.06 -4.50
C GLY A 60 -9.15 -3.36 -5.16
N ASN A 61 -8.03 -3.30 -5.89
CA ASN A 61 -7.46 -4.39 -6.68
C ASN A 61 -6.95 -5.55 -5.80
N THR A 62 -7.86 -6.29 -5.17
CA THR A 62 -7.60 -7.50 -4.39
C THR A 62 -7.77 -8.75 -5.26
N CYS A 63 -7.14 -9.86 -4.87
CA CYS A 63 -7.14 -11.09 -5.64
C CYS A 63 -6.95 -12.29 -4.72
N ASP A 64 -7.74 -13.33 -4.89
CA ASP A 64 -7.52 -14.62 -4.24
C ASP A 64 -6.43 -15.40 -5.00
N SER A 65 -5.31 -15.65 -4.32
CA SER A 65 -4.16 -16.37 -4.88
C SER A 65 -3.99 -17.78 -4.33
N THR A 66 -4.99 -18.31 -3.62
CA THR A 66 -4.94 -19.65 -3.00
C THR A 66 -4.62 -20.75 -4.00
N ILE A 67 -5.25 -20.73 -5.18
CA ILE A 67 -5.00 -21.71 -6.25
C ILE A 67 -3.57 -21.57 -6.78
N ALA A 68 -3.11 -20.34 -7.03
CA ALA A 68 -1.77 -20.10 -7.51
C ALA A 68 -0.70 -20.58 -6.51
N PHE A 69 -0.88 -20.32 -5.22
CA PHE A 69 0.04 -20.81 -4.20
C PHE A 69 0.12 -22.33 -4.16
N LYS A 70 -1.02 -23.01 -4.31
CA LYS A 70 -1.07 -24.47 -4.38
C LYS A 70 -0.40 -25.02 -5.63
N ASP A 71 -0.72 -24.46 -6.80
CA ASP A 71 -0.24 -24.96 -8.10
C ASP A 71 1.27 -24.78 -8.26
N PHE A 72 1.83 -23.73 -7.65
CA PHE A 72 3.26 -23.41 -7.71
C PHE A 72 4.03 -23.80 -6.43
N GLU A 73 3.39 -24.46 -5.47
CA GLU A 73 3.97 -24.85 -4.17
C GLU A 73 4.66 -23.68 -3.44
N VAL A 74 4.04 -22.49 -3.51
CA VAL A 74 4.55 -21.26 -2.89
C VAL A 74 4.00 -21.12 -1.48
N ASP A 75 4.89 -20.98 -0.50
CA ASP A 75 4.53 -20.57 0.85
C ASP A 75 4.62 -19.03 0.97
N PRO A 76 3.49 -18.31 1.10
CA PRO A 76 3.50 -16.85 1.11
C PRO A 76 4.07 -16.28 2.41
N ILE A 77 4.94 -15.27 2.28
CA ILE A 77 5.47 -14.52 3.42
C ILE A 77 4.46 -13.45 3.84
N CYS A 78 4.05 -13.46 5.11
CA CYS A 78 3.09 -12.50 5.65
C CYS A 78 3.60 -11.05 5.59
N PHE A 79 2.69 -10.10 5.36
CA PHE A 79 2.97 -8.66 5.44
C PHE A 79 3.00 -8.21 6.92
N SER A 80 4.06 -8.60 7.63
CA SER A 80 4.23 -8.36 9.08
C SER A 80 5.40 -7.43 9.38
N ILE A 81 5.49 -6.95 10.62
CA ILE A 81 6.54 -6.04 11.07
C ILE A 81 7.93 -6.68 10.92
N GLU A 82 8.03 -7.97 11.25
CA GLU A 82 9.27 -8.75 11.18
C GLU A 82 9.77 -8.83 9.74
N ASN A 83 8.86 -9.09 8.78
CA ASN A 83 9.21 -9.19 7.36
C ASN A 83 9.44 -7.82 6.70
N LEU A 84 9.11 -6.73 7.39
CA LEU A 84 9.31 -5.35 6.95
C LEU A 84 10.45 -4.64 7.67
N GLU A 85 11.34 -5.37 8.33
CA GLU A 85 12.48 -4.81 9.08
C GLU A 85 13.37 -3.89 8.22
N TYR A 86 13.42 -4.10 6.91
CA TYR A 86 14.16 -3.25 5.96
C TYR A 86 13.67 -1.79 5.90
N LEU A 87 12.48 -1.49 6.44
CA LEU A 87 11.94 -0.13 6.59
C LEU A 87 12.47 0.60 7.82
N THR A 88 13.16 -0.11 8.72
CA THR A 88 13.73 0.48 9.94
C THR A 88 14.78 1.52 9.56
N PRO A 89 14.71 2.76 10.06
CA PRO A 89 15.75 3.76 9.83
C PRO A 89 17.09 3.28 10.38
N LYS A 90 18.16 3.46 9.60
CA LYS A 90 19.54 3.18 10.01
C LYS A 90 20.05 4.19 11.04
#